data_AF-A0A7K2WS63-F1
#
_entry.id   AF-A0A7K2WS63-F1
#
_cell.length_a   1.000
_cell.length_b   1.000
_cell.length_c   1.000
_cell.angle_alpha   90.00
_cell.angle_beta   90.00
_cell.angle_gamma   90.00
#
_symmetry.space_group_name_H-M   'P 1'
#
loop_
_entity.id
_entity.type
_entity.pdbx_description
1 polymer ?
#
loop_
_entity_poly.entity_id
_entity_poly.type
_entity_poly.pdbx_seq_one_letter_code
_entity_poly.pdbx_strand_id
1 'polypeptide(L)'
;MPGIDACLQEAMDLPGARGAAVVDWTSGLALGTAGESPNGDHEATAAETAELARAAAEYPAFAPDAPGGGVAGGADDGLPADKGSAADKRPSAEGRSGPAGSDAPDGPPVEDLILTTRTGYHILCFVETTFDSSVFLHLWLDRDTGNLALARLRLRQLAARLVLA
;
A
#
# COMPACT_ATOMS: atom_id res chain seq x y z
N MET A 1 -17.00 -14.16 13.72
CA MET A 1 -15.96 -13.27 13.17
C MET A 1 -16.22 -11.89 13.70
N PRO A 2 -15.23 -11.17 14.26
CA PRO A 2 -15.45 -9.80 14.67
C PRO A 2 -15.64 -8.93 13.43
N GLY A 3 -16.75 -8.17 13.38
CA GLY A 3 -16.95 -7.15 12.35
C GLY A 3 -15.99 -5.96 12.53
N ILE A 4 -16.06 -5.00 11.62
CA ILE A 4 -15.24 -3.77 11.63
C ILE A 4 -15.24 -3.11 13.02
N ASP A 5 -16.41 -2.95 13.64
CA ASP A 5 -16.55 -2.30 14.96
C ASP A 5 -15.75 -3.01 16.05
N ALA A 6 -15.78 -4.35 16.08
CA ALA A 6 -15.05 -5.12 17.07
C ALA A 6 -13.52 -5.04 16.84
N CYS A 7 -13.10 -5.03 15.57
CA CYS A 7 -11.70 -4.82 15.21
C CYS A 7 -11.20 -3.43 15.65
N LEU A 8 -12.00 -2.39 15.43
CA LEU A 8 -11.68 -1.02 15.83
C LEU A 8 -11.63 -0.87 17.35
N GLN A 9 -12.56 -1.50 18.08
CA GLN A 9 -12.54 -1.50 19.53
C GLN A 9 -11.28 -2.17 20.09
N GLU A 10 -10.89 -3.33 19.54
CA GLU A 10 -9.65 -4.00 19.93
C GLU A 10 -8.40 -3.16 19.60
N ALA A 11 -8.41 -2.38 18.52
CA ALA A 11 -7.34 -1.43 18.21
C ALA A 11 -7.28 -0.28 19.23
N MET A 12 -8.43 0.21 19.68
CA MET A 12 -8.54 1.27 20.70
C MET A 12 -8.11 0.81 22.10
N ASP A 13 -8.12 -0.50 22.36
CA ASP A 13 -7.61 -1.06 23.62
C ASP A 13 -6.07 -1.05 23.70
N LEU A 14 -5.37 -0.69 22.62
CA LEU A 14 -3.92 -0.55 22.62
C LEU A 14 -3.47 0.63 23.50
N PRO A 15 -2.39 0.48 24.29
CA PRO A 15 -1.86 1.58 25.10
C PRO A 15 -1.52 2.79 24.22
N GLY A 16 -2.08 3.95 24.56
CA GLY A 16 -1.89 5.20 23.83
C GLY A 16 -2.69 5.32 22.53
N ALA A 17 -3.61 4.40 22.21
CA ALA A 17 -4.48 4.56 21.05
C ALA A 17 -5.37 5.81 21.22
N ARG A 18 -5.37 6.67 20.21
CA ARG A 18 -6.17 7.89 20.17
C ARG A 18 -7.35 7.78 19.23
N GLY A 19 -7.13 7.15 18.08
CA GLY A 19 -8.16 6.90 17.08
C GLY A 19 -7.75 5.78 16.14
N ALA A 20 -8.74 5.11 15.56
CA ALA A 20 -8.55 4.07 14.57
C ALA A 20 -9.61 4.19 13.47
N ALA A 21 -9.27 3.76 12.26
CA ALA A 21 -10.18 3.74 11.13
C ALA A 21 -9.88 2.56 10.21
N VAL A 22 -10.92 2.01 9.59
CA VAL A 22 -10.80 1.11 8.43
C VAL A 22 -11.16 1.95 7.21
N VAL A 23 -10.26 2.04 6.23
CA VAL A 23 -10.38 2.98 5.10
C VAL A 23 -10.16 2.24 3.79
N ASP A 24 -11.03 2.47 2.82
CA ASP A 24 -10.78 2.09 1.43
C ASP A 24 -9.83 3.11 0.78
N TRP A 25 -8.61 2.69 0.47
CA TRP A 25 -7.57 3.55 -0.06
C TRP A 25 -7.71 3.89 -1.55
N THR A 26 -8.61 3.22 -2.27
CA THR A 26 -8.94 3.61 -3.65
C THR A 26 -9.94 4.76 -3.68
N SER A 27 -10.98 4.73 -2.84
CA SER A 27 -12.03 5.75 -2.79
C SER A 27 -11.79 6.85 -1.76
N GLY A 28 -10.99 6.59 -0.72
CA GLY A 28 -10.80 7.48 0.43
C GLY A 28 -11.90 7.39 1.48
N LEU A 29 -12.84 6.44 1.35
CA LEU A 29 -13.99 6.31 2.25
C LEU A 29 -13.60 5.64 3.56
N ALA A 30 -14.02 6.22 4.69
CA ALA A 30 -13.99 5.55 5.98
C ALA A 30 -15.11 4.49 6.05
N LEU A 31 -14.73 3.22 6.15
CA LEU A 31 -15.66 2.10 6.34
C LEU A 31 -16.09 1.94 7.81
N GLY A 32 -15.28 2.46 8.73
CA GLY A 32 -15.60 2.56 10.15
C GLY A 32 -14.50 3.31 10.90
N THR A 33 -14.88 4.00 11.99
CA THR A 33 -13.97 4.78 12.81
C THR A 33 -14.24 4.61 14.30
N ALA A 34 -13.22 4.82 15.12
CA ALA A 34 -13.30 4.83 16.57
C ALA A 34 -12.32 5.84 17.17
N GLY A 35 -12.67 6.40 18.33
CA GLY A 35 -11.83 7.37 19.04
C GLY A 35 -11.86 8.78 18.41
N GLU A 36 -10.72 9.47 18.49
CA GLU A 36 -10.53 10.82 17.98
C GLU A 36 -9.98 10.82 16.54
N SER A 37 -10.23 11.92 15.81
CA SER A 37 -9.54 12.22 14.56
C SER A 37 -8.45 13.28 14.79
N PRO A 38 -7.25 13.17 14.18
CA PRO A 38 -6.18 14.15 14.29
C PRO A 38 -6.59 15.61 13.97
N ASN A 39 -7.52 15.78 13.03
CA ASN A 39 -8.04 17.07 12.59
C ASN A 39 -9.50 17.31 13.03
N GLY A 40 -10.07 16.43 13.86
CA GLY A 40 -11.46 16.48 14.30
C GLY A 40 -12.48 16.02 13.25
N ASP A 41 -12.03 15.60 12.07
CA ASP A 41 -12.87 15.08 10.98
C ASP A 41 -12.34 13.72 10.51
N HIS A 42 -13.14 12.69 10.72
CA HIS A 42 -12.75 11.32 10.36
C HIS A 42 -12.71 11.11 8.85
N GLU A 43 -13.62 11.71 8.09
CA GLU A 43 -13.69 11.55 6.64
C GLU A 43 -12.51 12.26 5.97
N ALA A 44 -12.19 13.47 6.44
CA ALA A 44 -11.02 14.19 5.95
C ALA A 44 -9.72 13.41 6.22
N THR A 45 -9.56 12.87 7.43
CA THR A 45 -8.38 12.05 7.78
C THR A 45 -8.30 10.77 6.94
N ALA A 46 -9.44 10.11 6.69
CA ALA A 46 -9.48 8.92 5.85
C ALA A 46 -9.04 9.23 4.40
N ALA A 47 -9.58 10.30 3.81
CA ALA A 47 -9.19 10.73 2.47
C ALA A 47 -7.69 11.08 2.38
N GLU A 48 -7.15 11.83 3.35
CA GLU A 48 -5.73 12.21 3.38
C GLU A 48 -4.80 11.00 3.54
N THR A 49 -5.15 10.07 4.44
CA THR A 49 -4.36 8.85 4.65
C THR A 49 -4.47 7.87 3.49
N ALA A 50 -5.59 7.86 2.77
CA ALA A 50 -5.76 7.10 1.52
C ALA A 50 -4.81 7.55 0.41
N GLU A 51 -4.59 8.86 0.25
CA GLU A 51 -3.60 9.37 -0.70
C GLU A 51 -2.18 8.88 -0.36
N LEU A 52 -1.82 8.86 0.93
CA LEU A 52 -0.52 8.35 1.37
C LEU A 52 -0.37 6.85 1.14
N ALA A 53 -1.42 6.07 1.44
CA ALA A 53 -1.44 4.64 1.18
C ALA A 53 -1.29 4.35 -0.32
N ARG A 54 -2.06 5.04 -1.16
CA ARG A 54 -1.99 4.89 -2.62
C ARG A 54 -0.60 5.25 -3.16
N ALA A 55 -0.07 6.39 -2.74
CA ALA A 55 1.26 6.82 -3.15
C ALA A 55 2.33 5.79 -2.78
N ALA A 56 2.25 5.15 -1.61
CA ALA A 56 3.18 4.10 -1.21
C ALA A 56 2.95 2.79 -1.97
N ALA A 57 1.70 2.37 -2.18
CA ALA A 57 1.35 1.17 -2.93
C ALA A 57 1.84 1.23 -4.39
N GLU A 58 1.79 2.41 -5.00
CA GLU A 58 2.18 2.63 -6.40
C GLU A 58 3.63 3.09 -6.56
N TYR A 59 4.39 3.23 -5.46
CA TYR A 59 5.74 3.79 -5.54
C TYR A 59 6.72 2.76 -6.14
N PRO A 60 7.36 3.03 -7.30
CA PRO A 60 8.18 2.03 -7.97
C PRO A 60 9.39 1.56 -7.15
N ALA A 61 9.90 2.39 -6.23
CA ALA A 61 11.05 2.03 -5.40
C ALA A 61 10.73 0.96 -4.34
N PHE A 62 9.45 0.68 -4.09
CA PHE A 62 9.03 -0.39 -3.17
C PHE A 62 8.63 -1.66 -3.91
N ALA A 63 8.45 -1.61 -5.23
CA ALA A 63 8.10 -2.78 -6.02
C ALA A 63 9.17 -3.87 -5.86
N PRO A 64 8.77 -5.15 -5.79
CA PRO A 64 9.73 -6.24 -5.73
C PRO A 64 10.62 -6.22 -6.98
N ASP A 65 11.90 -6.54 -6.81
CA ASP A 65 12.82 -6.67 -7.93
C ASP A 65 12.26 -7.64 -8.97
N ALA A 66 12.08 -7.17 -10.21
CA ALA A 66 11.63 -8.03 -11.30
C ALA A 66 12.63 -9.20 -11.44
N PRO A 67 12.17 -10.47 -11.43
CA PRO A 67 13.07 -11.60 -11.58
C PRO A 67 13.65 -11.55 -13.00
N GLY A 68 14.92 -11.13 -13.14
CA GLY A 68 15.73 -11.35 -14.35
C GLY A 68 16.22 -10.15 -15.16
N GLY A 69 16.45 -8.97 -14.55
CA GLY A 69 17.16 -7.87 -15.20
C GLY A 69 18.68 -8.12 -15.30
N GLY A 70 19.10 -9.05 -16.14
CA GLY A 70 20.52 -9.25 -16.45
C GLY A 70 21.16 -7.96 -16.94
N VAL A 71 22.21 -7.52 -16.25
CA VAL A 71 23.04 -6.39 -16.67
C VAL A 71 23.69 -6.77 -17.99
N ALA A 72 23.13 -6.30 -19.11
CA ALA A 72 23.76 -6.44 -20.41
C ALA A 72 25.02 -5.57 -20.40
N GLY A 73 26.16 -6.22 -20.19
CA GLY A 73 27.48 -5.59 -20.23
C GLY A 73 27.69 -4.88 -21.55
N GLY A 74 28.09 -3.61 -21.47
CA GLY A 74 28.54 -2.85 -22.62
C GLY A 74 29.77 -3.48 -23.24
N ALA A 75 29.71 -3.67 -24.56
CA ALA A 75 30.87 -3.69 -25.43
C ALA A 75 30.49 -2.88 -26.67
N ASP A 76 30.85 -1.60 -26.60
CA ASP A 76 30.95 -0.67 -27.72
C ASP A 76 32.17 -1.09 -28.55
N ASP A 77 31.95 -1.43 -29.82
CA ASP A 77 32.97 -1.43 -30.87
C ASP A 77 32.30 -1.45 -32.26
N GLY A 78 32.26 -0.30 -32.94
CA GLY A 78 32.02 -0.26 -34.39
C GLY A 78 31.50 1.06 -34.98
N LEU A 79 32.42 1.84 -35.56
CA LEU A 79 32.24 3.07 -36.36
C LEU A 79 31.23 2.96 -37.55
N PRO A 80 30.79 4.10 -38.14
CA PRO A 80 29.53 4.22 -38.88
C PRO A 80 29.65 3.90 -40.38
N ALA A 81 28.54 3.46 -40.97
CA ALA A 81 28.35 3.43 -42.43
C ALA A 81 27.19 4.35 -42.85
N ASP A 82 27.54 5.32 -43.67
CA ASP A 82 26.70 6.22 -44.46
C ASP A 82 25.99 5.44 -45.60
N LYS A 83 24.70 5.71 -45.79
CA LYS A 83 23.99 6.03 -47.06
C LYS A 83 22.59 5.44 -47.17
N GLY A 84 21.64 6.29 -47.56
CA GLY A 84 20.56 5.91 -48.49
C GLY A 84 19.13 6.10 -48.00
N SER A 85 18.46 7.10 -48.58
CA SER A 85 17.06 7.47 -48.38
C SER A 85 16.05 6.48 -48.97
N ALA A 86 14.86 6.44 -48.33
CA ALA A 86 13.50 6.39 -48.90
C ALA A 86 12.62 5.15 -48.60
N ALA A 87 11.37 5.48 -48.25
CA ALA A 87 10.12 4.72 -48.34
C ALA A 87 9.75 3.69 -47.25
N ASP A 88 8.88 4.17 -46.34
CA ASP A 88 7.53 3.62 -46.13
C ASP A 88 7.34 2.09 -46.09
N LYS A 89 7.29 1.53 -44.87
CA LYS A 89 6.35 0.47 -44.52
C LYS A 89 6.27 0.28 -43.00
N ARG A 90 5.15 0.67 -42.40
CA ARG A 90 4.80 0.26 -41.03
C ARG A 90 4.63 -1.27 -41.01
N PRO A 91 5.22 -2.01 -40.07
CA PRO A 91 4.75 -3.34 -39.73
C PRO A 91 3.81 -3.24 -38.52
N SER A 92 2.57 -3.67 -38.71
CA SER A 92 1.63 -3.98 -37.64
C SER A 92 2.24 -5.11 -36.80
N ALA A 93 2.65 -4.80 -35.57
CA ALA A 93 3.04 -5.80 -34.59
C ALA A 93 1.79 -6.20 -33.79
N GLU A 94 1.25 -7.37 -34.09
CA GLU A 94 0.33 -8.10 -33.24
C GLU A 94 1.02 -8.33 -31.89
N GLY A 95 0.57 -7.60 -30.87
CA GLY A 95 0.96 -7.84 -29.49
C GLY A 95 0.45 -9.21 -29.05
N ARG A 96 1.37 -10.17 -28.94
CA ARG A 96 1.14 -11.44 -28.24
C ARG A 96 0.88 -11.13 -26.76
N SER A 97 -0.38 -10.99 -26.37
CA SER A 97 -0.80 -11.10 -24.97
C SER A 97 -0.96 -12.57 -24.62
N GLY A 98 0.17 -13.24 -24.34
CA GLY A 98 0.14 -14.46 -23.54
C GLY A 98 0.06 -14.07 -22.05
N PRO A 99 -0.78 -14.73 -21.23
CA PRO A 99 -0.77 -14.48 -19.79
C PRO A 99 0.50 -15.14 -19.24
N ALA A 100 1.55 -14.35 -19.06
CA ALA A 100 2.59 -14.72 -18.11
C ALA A 100 1.94 -14.57 -16.74
N GLY A 101 1.54 -15.69 -16.12
CA GLY A 101 1.13 -15.71 -14.74
C GLY A 101 2.27 -15.13 -13.91
N SER A 102 2.08 -13.93 -13.39
CA SER A 102 3.01 -13.33 -12.46
C SER A 102 2.85 -14.08 -11.15
N ASP A 103 3.85 -14.87 -10.75
CA ASP A 103 4.01 -15.39 -9.38
C ASP A 103 4.28 -14.24 -8.36
N ALA A 104 3.95 -12.99 -8.71
CA ALA A 104 4.04 -11.86 -7.81
C ALA A 104 2.88 -11.98 -6.82
N PRO A 105 3.11 -11.75 -5.51
CA PRO A 105 2.04 -11.74 -4.53
C PRO A 105 0.94 -10.76 -4.97
N ASP A 106 -0.31 -11.21 -4.93
CA ASP A 106 -1.49 -10.35 -5.17
C ASP A 106 -1.56 -9.31 -4.03
N GLY A 107 -1.34 -8.02 -4.35
CA GLY A 107 -1.43 -6.93 -3.38
C GLY A 107 -0.40 -5.81 -3.58
N PRO A 108 -0.50 -4.72 -2.79
CA PRO A 108 0.49 -3.66 -2.81
C PRO A 108 1.85 -4.17 -2.29
N PRO A 109 2.98 -3.65 -2.79
CA PRO A 109 4.31 -4.07 -2.34
C PRO A 109 4.67 -3.64 -0.89
N VAL A 110 3.78 -2.91 -0.22
CA VAL A 110 3.97 -2.36 1.11
C VAL A 110 2.97 -3.01 2.07
N GLU A 111 3.47 -3.58 3.17
CA GLU A 111 2.62 -4.21 4.20
C GLU A 111 2.06 -3.17 5.20
N ASP A 112 2.93 -2.29 5.71
CA ASP A 112 2.55 -1.20 6.61
C ASP A 112 3.38 0.08 6.41
N LEU A 113 2.77 1.22 6.71
CA LEU A 113 3.43 2.53 6.81
C LEU A 113 3.41 2.98 8.26
N ILE A 114 4.51 3.57 8.72
CA ILE A 114 4.58 4.24 10.03
C ILE A 114 5.06 5.66 9.82
N LEU A 115 4.20 6.62 10.14
CA LEU A 115 4.52 8.04 10.12
C LEU A 115 4.75 8.50 11.55
N THR A 116 5.96 8.91 11.85
CA THR A 116 6.28 9.51 13.15
C THR A 116 6.06 11.01 13.08
N THR A 117 5.22 11.53 13.97
CA THR A 117 5.03 12.97 14.16
C THR A 117 5.67 13.41 15.48
N ARG A 118 5.60 14.72 15.77
CA ARG A 118 6.07 15.25 17.07
C ARG A 118 5.27 14.72 18.25
N THR A 119 4.01 14.35 18.04
CA THR A 119 3.04 14.03 19.10
C THR A 119 2.54 12.60 19.04
N GLY A 120 2.85 11.84 18.00
CA GLY A 120 2.35 10.47 17.87
C GLY A 120 2.93 9.70 16.69
N TYR A 121 2.31 8.54 16.45
CA TYR A 121 2.56 7.68 15.32
C TYR A 121 1.24 7.47 14.56
N HIS A 122 1.28 7.51 13.24
CA HIS A 122 0.19 7.02 12.39
C HIS A 122 0.68 5.72 11.76
N ILE A 123 -0.07 4.65 11.96
CA ILE A 123 0.24 3.33 11.39
C ILE A 123 -0.86 3.01 10.39
N LEU A 124 -0.52 2.71 9.15
CA LEU A 124 -1.44 2.25 8.12
C LEU A 124 -1.03 0.81 7.79
N CYS A 125 -1.91 -0.16 8.04
CA CYS A 125 -1.65 -1.58 7.78
C CYS A 125 -2.58 -2.06 6.68
N PHE A 126 -2.05 -2.44 5.52
CA PHE A 126 -2.86 -2.97 4.44
C PHE A 126 -3.53 -4.28 4.84
N VAL A 127 -4.74 -4.49 4.33
CA VAL A 127 -5.50 -5.73 4.53
C VAL A 127 -5.39 -6.54 3.25
N GLU A 128 -4.56 -7.59 3.27
CA GLU A 128 -4.43 -8.50 2.14
C GLU A 128 -5.64 -9.43 2.06
N THR A 129 -6.42 -9.37 0.98
CA THR A 129 -7.50 -10.35 0.76
C THR A 129 -7.37 -11.02 -0.58
N THR A 130 -8.01 -12.19 -0.71
CA THR A 130 -8.09 -12.94 -1.97
C THR A 130 -8.96 -12.26 -3.04
N PHE A 131 -9.59 -11.12 -2.75
CA PHE A 131 -10.57 -10.43 -3.62
C PHE A 131 -10.21 -8.97 -3.86
N ASP A 132 -8.93 -8.65 -4.06
CA ASP A 132 -8.46 -7.29 -4.38
C ASP A 132 -8.99 -6.22 -3.39
N SER A 133 -9.02 -6.53 -2.09
CA SER A 133 -9.50 -5.54 -1.12
C SER A 133 -8.56 -4.34 -1.09
N SER A 134 -9.12 -3.18 -1.36
CA SER A 134 -8.45 -1.90 -1.33
C SER A 134 -8.50 -1.25 0.04
N VAL A 135 -8.36 -2.00 1.13
CA VAL A 135 -8.59 -1.50 2.49
C VAL A 135 -7.31 -1.50 3.33
N PHE A 136 -7.15 -0.51 4.21
CA PHE A 136 -6.16 -0.55 5.29
C PHE A 136 -6.80 -0.24 6.64
N LEU A 137 -6.14 -0.68 7.71
CA LEU A 137 -6.39 -0.27 9.08
C LEU A 137 -5.44 0.86 9.47
N HIS A 138 -5.98 2.02 9.82
CA HIS A 138 -5.24 3.16 10.37
C HIS A 138 -5.37 3.20 11.88
N LEU A 139 -4.24 3.41 12.57
CA LEU A 139 -4.17 3.73 13.99
C LEU A 139 -3.39 5.02 14.20
N TRP A 140 -3.97 5.93 14.97
CA TRP A 140 -3.28 7.07 15.55
C TRP A 140 -2.91 6.76 17.01
N LEU A 141 -1.61 6.76 17.29
CA LEU A 141 -1.03 6.38 18.56
C LEU A 141 -0.33 7.58 19.19
N ASP A 142 -0.60 7.86 20.45
CA ASP A 142 0.12 8.84 21.25
C ASP A 142 1.60 8.46 21.42
N ARG A 143 2.49 9.46 21.41
CA ARG A 143 3.94 9.20 21.44
C ARG A 143 4.47 8.83 22.82
N ASP A 144 3.88 9.41 23.86
CA ASP A 144 4.40 9.31 25.22
C ASP A 144 3.84 8.09 25.94
N THR A 145 2.59 7.73 25.63
CA THR A 145 1.87 6.61 26.24
C THR A 145 1.78 5.38 25.31
N GLY A 146 2.09 5.55 24.03
CA GLY A 146 1.98 4.51 23.00
C GLY A 146 3.05 3.43 23.07
N ASN A 147 2.63 2.17 22.87
CA ASN A 147 3.57 1.06 22.62
C ASN A 147 3.58 0.71 21.12
N LEU A 148 4.43 1.39 20.34
CA LEU A 148 4.51 1.22 18.88
C LEU A 148 4.80 -0.24 18.47
N ALA A 149 5.68 -0.94 19.20
CA ALA A 149 6.04 -2.32 18.87
C ALA A 149 4.84 -3.26 19.03
N LEU A 150 4.11 -3.13 20.13
CA LEU A 150 2.87 -3.89 20.36
C LEU A 150 1.79 -3.50 19.36
N ALA A 151 1.63 -2.21 19.08
CA ALA A 151 0.64 -1.70 18.15
C ALA A 151 0.82 -2.32 16.76
N ARG A 152 2.05 -2.33 16.21
CA ARG A 152 2.33 -2.98 14.91
C ARG A 152 1.99 -4.46 14.90
N LEU A 153 2.38 -5.19 15.94
CA LEU A 153 2.10 -6.63 16.02
C LEU A 153 0.60 -6.90 16.05
N ARG A 154 -0.14 -6.11 16.84
CA ARG A 154 -1.59 -6.26 16.99
C ARG A 154 -2.36 -5.81 15.76
N LEU A 155 -1.95 -4.72 15.11
CA LEU A 155 -2.57 -4.24 13.87
C LEU A 155 -2.47 -5.28 12.76
N ARG A 156 -1.32 -5.95 12.58
CA ARG A 156 -1.21 -7.03 11.60
C ARG A 156 -2.13 -8.22 11.92
N GLN A 157 -2.28 -8.59 13.19
CA GLN A 157 -3.22 -9.64 13.61
C GLN A 157 -4.69 -9.25 13.39
N LEU A 158 -5.01 -7.97 13.58
CA LEU A 158 -6.33 -7.41 13.32
C LEU A 158 -6.64 -7.39 11.82
N ALA A 159 -5.72 -6.88 11.01
CA ALA A 159 -5.82 -6.85 9.55
C ALA A 159 -6.05 -8.26 8.98
N ALA A 160 -5.26 -9.25 9.39
CA ALA A 160 -5.42 -10.64 8.94
C ALA A 160 -6.79 -11.26 9.29
N ARG A 161 -7.48 -10.77 10.33
CA ARG A 161 -8.83 -11.23 10.68
C ARG A 161 -9.94 -10.56 9.87
N LEU A 162 -9.72 -9.33 9.38
CA LEU A 162 -10.66 -8.63 8.51
C LEU A 162 -10.81 -9.32 7.15
N VAL A 163 -9.79 -10.06 6.71
CA VAL A 163 -9.75 -10.84 5.46
C VAL A 163 -10.85 -11.90 5.35
N LEU A 164 -11.36 -12.37 6.49
CA LEU A 164 -12.27 -13.51 6.54
C LEU A 164 -13.76 -13.12 6.58
N ALA A 165 -14.09 -11.83 6.46
CA ALA A 165 -15.45 -11.31 6.56
C ALA A 165 -16.20 -11.27 5.21
#